data_AF-A0A4Q3EK95-F1
#
_entry.id   AF-A0A4Q3EK95-F1
#
_cell.length_a   1.000
_cell.length_b   1.000
_cell.length_c   1.000
_cell.angle_alpha   90.00
_cell.angle_beta   90.00
_cell.angle_gamma   90.00
#
_symmetry.space_group_name_H-M   'P 1'
#
loop_
_entity.id
_entity.type
_entity.pdbx_description
1 polymer ?
#
loop_
_entity_poly.entity_id
_entity_poly.type
_entity_poly.pdbx_seq_one_letter_code
_entity_poly.pdbx_strand_id
1 'polypeptide(L)'
;MKKLSLILLAGMLAPFVVAAQSSKKDTMAVVKGVTAHRGYSAAFPENTLPSFQGGVDAHADWVELDIFKTKDGKVVVCHDATTNRTGDKNLVIADVTYQELLEVDVATDFRKRNNLTLAQCPVQRIPLLSEAVALIMKQKRTHLSIQPKADIVAEAIEVVKAAKAEKM
;
A
#
# COMPACT_ATOMS: atom_id res chain seq x y z
N MET A 1 -55.38 52.77 -51.69
CA MET A 1 -55.88 51.38 -51.84
C MET A 1 -54.72 50.43 -51.63
N LYS A 2 -54.89 49.48 -50.71
CA LYS A 2 -53.88 48.51 -50.23
C LYS A 2 -53.36 47.62 -51.37
N LYS A 3 -52.04 47.41 -51.46
CA LYS A 3 -51.47 46.09 -51.83
C LYS A 3 -50.16 45.85 -51.08
N LEU A 4 -50.25 44.87 -50.19
CA LEU A 4 -49.18 44.16 -49.50
C LEU A 4 -48.35 43.36 -50.53
N SER A 5 -47.03 43.28 -50.36
CA SER A 5 -46.24 42.17 -50.90
C SER A 5 -45.11 41.80 -49.94
N LEU A 6 -45.42 40.76 -49.16
CA LEU A 6 -44.60 39.66 -48.64
C LEU A 6 -43.07 39.77 -48.79
N ILE A 7 -42.37 39.98 -47.68
CA ILE A 7 -40.92 39.71 -47.55
C ILE A 7 -40.77 38.25 -47.13
N LEU A 8 -40.21 37.42 -48.01
CA LEU A 8 -39.86 36.04 -47.72
C LEU A 8 -38.49 36.03 -46.99
N LEU A 9 -38.50 35.85 -45.67
CA LEU A 9 -37.27 35.71 -44.88
C LEU A 9 -36.81 34.25 -44.94
N ALA A 10 -35.84 33.96 -45.80
CA ALA A 10 -35.20 32.65 -45.86
C ALA A 10 -34.34 32.43 -44.60
N GLY A 11 -34.87 31.68 -43.63
CA GLY A 11 -34.12 31.24 -42.45
C GLY A 11 -33.08 30.20 -42.83
N MET A 12 -31.79 30.58 -42.83
CA MET A 12 -30.69 29.60 -42.80
C MET A 12 -30.62 28.98 -41.40
N LEU A 13 -31.20 27.80 -41.25
CA LEU A 13 -30.95 26.91 -40.12
C LEU A 13 -29.53 26.35 -40.26
N ALA A 14 -28.56 26.96 -39.59
CA ALA A 14 -27.28 26.30 -39.35
C ALA A 14 -27.50 25.17 -38.33
N PRO A 15 -27.08 23.92 -38.60
CA PRO A 15 -27.20 22.87 -37.62
C PRO A 15 -26.23 23.16 -36.48
N PHE A 16 -26.78 23.42 -35.30
CA PHE A 16 -26.02 23.46 -34.05
C PHE A 16 -25.53 22.04 -33.78
N VAL A 17 -24.30 21.72 -34.21
CA VAL A 17 -23.64 20.47 -33.85
C VAL A 17 -23.26 20.58 -32.38
N VAL A 18 -24.12 20.05 -31.51
CA VAL A 18 -23.78 19.82 -30.11
C VAL A 18 -22.76 18.68 -30.10
N ALA A 19 -21.47 19.02 -30.04
CA ALA A 19 -20.43 18.06 -29.74
C ALA A 19 -20.71 17.52 -28.33
N ALA A 20 -21.23 16.29 -28.25
CA ALA A 20 -21.36 15.58 -26.99
C ALA A 20 -19.95 15.34 -26.43
N GLN A 21 -19.51 16.20 -25.51
CA GLN A 21 -18.36 15.90 -24.66
C GLN A 21 -18.75 14.74 -23.76
N SER A 22 -18.35 13.53 -24.15
CA SER A 22 -18.33 12.36 -23.29
C SER A 22 -17.36 12.65 -22.14
N SER A 23 -17.87 13.16 -21.02
CA SER A 23 -17.12 13.13 -19.77
C SER A 23 -16.90 11.65 -19.42
N LYS A 24 -15.66 11.18 -19.54
CA LYS A 24 -15.27 9.92 -18.91
C LYS A 24 -15.49 10.15 -17.41
N LYS A 25 -16.59 9.62 -16.87
CA LYS A 25 -16.72 9.50 -15.43
C LYS A 25 -15.61 8.56 -15.00
N ASP A 26 -14.57 9.10 -14.39
CA ASP A 26 -13.60 8.36 -13.60
C ASP A 26 -14.33 7.80 -12.38
N THR A 27 -15.17 6.79 -12.59
CA THR A 27 -15.62 5.95 -11.50
C THR A 27 -14.40 5.22 -11.01
N MET A 28 -13.84 5.67 -9.89
CA MET A 28 -12.95 4.85 -9.07
C MET A 28 -13.69 3.55 -8.79
N ALA A 29 -13.34 2.51 -9.56
CA ALA A 29 -13.83 1.17 -9.29
C ALA A 29 -13.39 0.85 -7.87
N VAL A 30 -14.37 0.72 -6.96
CA VAL A 30 -14.11 0.18 -5.63
C VAL A 30 -13.60 -1.23 -5.86
N VAL A 31 -12.29 -1.41 -5.74
CA VAL A 31 -11.66 -2.73 -5.81
C VAL A 31 -12.09 -3.48 -4.54
N LYS A 32 -13.21 -4.20 -4.63
CA LYS A 32 -13.56 -5.22 -3.63
C LYS A 32 -12.52 -6.32 -3.77
N GLY A 33 -11.80 -6.62 -2.69
CA GLY A 33 -10.72 -7.60 -2.73
C GLY A 33 -10.41 -8.22 -1.38
N VAL A 34 -9.65 -9.30 -1.42
CA VAL A 34 -9.12 -10.01 -0.25
C VAL A 34 -7.79 -9.39 0.14
N THR A 35 -7.69 -8.99 1.41
CA THR A 35 -6.46 -8.41 1.97
C THR A 35 -5.72 -9.45 2.81
N ALA A 36 -4.46 -9.69 2.47
CA ALA A 36 -3.49 -10.37 3.33
C ALA A 36 -3.05 -9.38 4.43
N HIS A 37 -3.77 -9.40 5.56
CA HIS A 37 -3.57 -8.51 6.70
C HIS A 37 -2.22 -8.77 7.38
N ARG A 38 -1.35 -7.75 7.36
CA ARG A 38 0.06 -7.81 7.76
C ARG A 38 0.86 -8.84 6.96
N GLY A 39 0.54 -8.98 5.68
CA GLY A 39 0.92 -10.10 4.82
C GLY A 39 0.07 -11.36 5.07
N TYR A 40 0.52 -12.52 4.58
CA TYR A 40 -0.14 -13.79 4.88
C TYR A 40 0.23 -14.29 6.29
N SER A 41 -0.15 -13.50 7.30
CA SER A 41 0.24 -13.63 8.70
C SER A 41 -0.23 -14.91 9.39
N ALA A 42 -1.21 -15.61 8.81
CA ALA A 42 -1.61 -16.94 9.24
C ALA A 42 -0.54 -18.02 8.93
N ALA A 43 0.24 -17.83 7.86
CA ALA A 43 1.25 -18.79 7.40
C ALA A 43 2.70 -18.34 7.68
N PHE A 44 2.93 -17.04 7.86
CA PHE A 44 4.26 -16.45 8.05
C PHE A 44 4.26 -15.41 9.19
N PRO A 45 5.42 -15.08 9.77
CA PRO A 45 5.52 -13.98 10.74
C PRO A 45 4.99 -12.67 10.15
N GLU A 46 4.06 -12.01 10.84
CA GLU A 46 3.42 -10.78 10.37
C GLU A 46 4.43 -9.66 10.05
N ASN A 47 4.09 -8.80 9.10
CA ASN A 47 4.91 -7.62 8.74
C ASN A 47 6.36 -7.96 8.35
N THR A 48 6.58 -9.13 7.75
CA THR A 48 7.89 -9.56 7.21
C THR A 48 7.84 -9.76 5.70
N LEU A 49 8.99 -9.68 5.03
CA LEU A 49 9.06 -9.94 3.58
C LEU A 49 8.49 -11.32 3.18
N PRO A 50 8.75 -12.42 3.91
CA PRO A 50 8.09 -13.70 3.63
C PRO A 50 6.56 -13.64 3.71
N SER A 51 6.00 -12.92 4.69
CA SER A 51 4.54 -12.77 4.78
C SER A 51 3.96 -12.00 3.59
N PHE A 52 4.67 -10.99 3.08
CA PHE A 52 4.24 -10.23 1.92
C PHE A 52 4.32 -11.06 0.64
N GLN A 53 5.42 -11.79 0.45
CA GLN A 53 5.55 -12.75 -0.64
C GLN A 53 4.45 -13.82 -0.58
N GLY A 54 4.16 -14.34 0.61
CA GLY A 54 3.06 -15.29 0.80
C GLY A 54 1.69 -14.73 0.41
N GLY A 55 1.44 -13.43 0.65
CA GLY A 55 0.21 -12.78 0.21
C GLY A 55 0.11 -12.66 -1.32
N VAL A 56 1.23 -12.32 -1.97
CA VAL A 56 1.36 -12.30 -3.45
C VAL A 56 1.14 -13.70 -4.04
N ASP A 57 1.78 -14.72 -3.47
CA ASP A 57 1.71 -16.11 -3.93
C ASP A 57 0.31 -16.71 -3.72
N ALA A 58 -0.40 -16.27 -2.67
CA ALA A 58 -1.80 -16.59 -2.43
C ALA A 58 -2.78 -15.79 -3.31
N HIS A 59 -2.28 -14.92 -4.20
CA HIS A 59 -3.07 -14.07 -5.09
C HIS A 59 -4.05 -13.13 -4.38
N ALA A 60 -3.71 -12.68 -3.17
CA ALA A 60 -4.45 -11.63 -2.50
C ALA A 60 -4.48 -10.36 -3.35
N ASP A 61 -5.60 -9.64 -3.34
CA ASP A 61 -5.73 -8.37 -4.05
C ASP A 61 -4.90 -7.28 -3.37
N TRP A 62 -4.76 -7.37 -2.04
CA TRP A 62 -3.96 -6.45 -1.24
C TRP A 62 -3.04 -7.23 -0.30
N VAL A 63 -1.80 -6.77 -0.17
CA VAL A 63 -0.99 -6.99 1.02
C VAL A 63 -1.10 -5.73 1.86
N GLU A 64 -1.45 -5.88 3.12
CA GLU A 64 -1.48 -4.78 4.07
C GLU A 64 -0.28 -4.85 5.00
N LEU A 65 0.22 -3.68 5.42
CA LEU A 65 1.28 -3.55 6.38
C LEU A 65 1.12 -2.32 7.26
N ASP A 66 1.76 -2.37 8.42
CA ASP A 66 1.78 -1.29 9.40
C ASP A 66 3.15 -0.62 9.45
N ILE A 67 3.21 0.70 9.62
CA ILE A 67 4.50 1.44 9.66
C ILE A 67 4.70 2.33 10.87
N PHE A 68 5.97 2.43 11.27
CA PHE A 68 6.55 3.39 12.22
C PHE A 68 7.80 4.02 11.64
N LYS A 69 8.35 5.01 12.36
CA LYS A 69 9.61 5.69 12.02
C LYS A 69 10.61 5.51 13.15
N THR A 70 11.84 5.16 12.78
CA THR A 70 12.97 5.01 13.71
C THR A 70 13.52 6.37 14.13
N LYS A 71 14.40 6.38 15.15
CA LYS A 71 15.12 7.57 15.60
C LYS A 71 15.93 8.25 14.50
N ASP A 72 16.51 7.47 13.60
CA ASP A 72 17.28 7.93 12.44
C ASP A 72 16.43 8.15 11.17
N GLY A 73 15.10 8.21 11.32
CA GLY A 73 14.18 8.63 10.27
C GLY A 73 13.85 7.56 9.22
N LYS A 74 14.18 6.29 9.46
CA LYS A 74 13.82 5.19 8.56
C LYS A 74 12.36 4.78 8.78
N VAL A 75 11.61 4.60 7.70
CA VAL A 75 10.24 4.06 7.76
C VAL A 75 10.32 2.55 7.77
N VAL A 76 9.97 1.96 8.92
CA VAL A 76 10.03 0.51 9.18
C VAL A 76 8.64 -0.08 9.30
N VAL A 77 8.55 -1.38 9.07
CA VAL A 77 7.29 -2.12 9.07
C VAL A 77 7.10 -2.84 10.41
N CYS A 78 6.13 -2.40 11.21
CA CYS A 78 5.75 -3.04 12.47
C CYS A 78 4.37 -2.57 12.91
N HIS A 79 3.61 -3.43 13.60
CA HIS A 79 2.28 -3.08 14.09
C HIS A 79 2.30 -2.30 15.41
N ASP A 80 3.19 -2.67 16.33
CA ASP A 80 3.24 -2.08 17.66
C ASP A 80 4.37 -1.06 17.77
N ALA A 81 4.25 -0.10 18.69
CA ALA A 81 5.30 0.88 18.95
C ALA A 81 6.60 0.26 19.50
N THR A 82 6.54 -1.01 19.94
CA THR A 82 7.69 -1.77 20.42
C THR A 82 7.78 -3.14 19.78
N THR A 83 8.97 -3.71 19.75
CA THR A 83 9.21 -5.06 19.22
C THR A 83 8.84 -6.18 20.21
N ASN A 84 8.35 -5.87 21.41
CA ASN A 84 8.17 -6.84 22.50
C ASN A 84 7.24 -8.01 22.14
N ARG A 85 6.16 -7.75 21.39
CA ARG A 85 5.16 -8.79 21.10
C ARG A 85 5.68 -9.80 20.08
N THR A 86 6.39 -9.36 19.04
CA THR A 86 6.82 -10.22 17.93
C THR A 86 8.27 -10.67 18.03
N GLY A 87 9.11 -9.82 18.62
CA GLY A 87 10.57 -9.95 18.67
C GLY A 87 11.12 -10.75 19.86
N ASP A 88 12.42 -11.02 19.82
CA ASP A 88 13.21 -11.57 20.92
C ASP A 88 13.73 -10.49 21.89
N LYS A 89 13.67 -9.21 21.48
CA LYS A 89 14.08 -8.05 22.26
C LYS A 89 12.95 -7.03 22.29
N ASN A 90 12.87 -6.25 23.37
CA ASN A 90 11.92 -5.16 23.51
C ASN A 90 12.61 -3.81 23.26
N LEU A 91 12.48 -3.27 22.05
CA LEU A 91 12.94 -1.94 21.67
C LEU A 91 11.73 -1.07 21.32
N VAL A 92 11.73 0.20 21.77
CA VAL A 92 10.76 1.21 21.33
C VAL A 92 11.23 1.75 19.99
N ILE A 93 10.44 1.59 18.93
CA ILE A 93 10.88 1.85 17.55
C ILE A 93 11.37 3.30 17.37
N ALA A 94 10.66 4.26 17.96
CA ALA A 94 10.99 5.68 17.85
C ALA A 94 12.29 6.07 18.57
N ASP A 95 12.78 5.25 19.51
CA ASP A 95 13.92 5.58 20.38
C ASP A 95 15.24 4.97 19.88
N VAL A 96 15.20 4.11 18.87
CA VAL A 96 16.36 3.37 18.34
C VAL A 96 16.59 3.63 16.86
N THR A 97 17.83 3.47 16.41
CA THR A 97 18.21 3.52 14.99
C THR A 97 17.78 2.26 14.25
N TYR A 98 17.70 2.33 12.92
CA TYR A 98 17.44 1.13 12.13
C TYR A 98 18.54 0.07 12.29
N GLN A 99 19.80 0.49 12.46
CA GLN A 99 20.90 -0.45 12.70
C GLN A 99 20.72 -1.26 13.98
N GLU A 100 20.23 -0.63 15.06
CA GLU A 100 19.92 -1.34 16.32
C GLU A 100 18.73 -2.29 16.16
N LEU A 101 17.74 -1.92 15.33
CA LEU A 101 16.59 -2.78 15.04
C LEU A 101 16.91 -4.01 14.18
N LEU A 102 17.98 -3.97 13.38
CA LEU A 102 18.42 -5.13 12.60
C LEU A 102 18.84 -6.32 13.47
N GLU A 103 19.16 -6.06 14.74
CA GLU A 103 19.53 -7.08 15.73
C GLU A 103 18.32 -7.79 16.35
N VAL A 104 17.08 -7.44 15.98
CA VAL A 104 15.86 -8.03 16.51
C VAL A 104 15.33 -9.09 15.56
N ASP A 105 15.10 -10.30 16.10
CA ASP A 105 14.39 -11.35 15.39
C ASP A 105 12.87 -11.24 15.60
N VAL A 106 12.20 -10.62 14.63
CA VAL A 106 10.75 -10.34 14.66
C VAL A 106 9.87 -11.56 14.35
N ALA A 107 10.46 -12.75 14.17
CA ALA A 107 9.72 -14.01 14.00
C ALA A 107 9.58 -14.83 15.29
N THR A 108 10.09 -14.33 16.42
CA THR A 108 10.22 -15.08 17.66
C THR A 108 8.88 -15.55 18.23
N ASP A 109 7.89 -14.67 18.34
CA ASP A 109 6.56 -15.04 18.82
C ASP A 109 5.83 -15.98 17.86
N PHE A 110 5.92 -15.72 16.56
CA PHE A 110 5.33 -16.59 15.53
C PHE A 110 5.86 -18.02 15.65
N ARG A 111 7.19 -18.17 15.79
CA ARG A 111 7.81 -19.48 16.04
C ARG A 111 7.28 -20.16 17.28
N LYS A 112 7.24 -19.44 18.40
CA LYS A 112 6.79 -19.99 19.69
C LYS A 112 5.34 -20.47 19.61
N ARG A 113 4.42 -19.65 19.09
CA ARG A 113 2.99 -20.00 18.99
C ARG A 113 2.70 -21.15 18.03
N ASN A 114 3.54 -21.35 17.01
CA ASN A 114 3.37 -22.41 16.03
C ASN A 114 4.28 -23.63 16.29
N ASN A 115 5.02 -23.65 17.41
CA ASN A 115 5.97 -24.70 17.76
C ASN A 115 6.99 -25.02 16.63
N LEU A 116 7.55 -23.98 16.03
CA LEU A 116 8.49 -24.08 14.91
C LEU A 116 9.94 -23.95 15.37
N THR A 117 10.82 -24.74 14.76
CA THR A 117 12.27 -24.60 14.91
C THR A 117 12.82 -23.41 14.10
N LEU A 118 14.05 -22.99 14.40
CA LEU A 118 14.77 -21.99 13.58
C LEU A 118 14.96 -22.44 12.13
N ALA A 119 15.10 -23.75 11.88
CA ALA A 119 15.22 -24.26 10.52
C ALA A 119 13.90 -24.11 9.73
N GLN A 120 12.75 -24.27 10.40
CA GLN A 120 11.43 -24.15 9.78
C GLN A 120 10.98 -22.69 9.63
N CYS A 121 11.43 -21.81 10.53
CA CYS A 121 11.16 -20.38 10.47
C CYS A 121 12.44 -19.61 10.85
N PRO A 122 13.31 -19.34 9.86
CA PRO A 122 14.55 -18.62 10.10
C PRO A 122 14.32 -17.24 10.69
N VAL A 123 15.36 -16.69 11.31
CA VAL A 123 15.41 -15.30 11.79
C VAL A 123 14.85 -14.36 10.75
N GLN A 124 13.91 -13.50 11.15
CA GLN A 124 13.41 -12.41 10.30
C GLN A 124 13.79 -11.08 10.94
N ARG A 125 14.31 -10.17 10.13
CA ARG A 125 14.53 -8.78 10.54
C ARG A 125 13.32 -7.93 10.24
N ILE A 126 13.21 -6.79 10.91
CA ILE A 126 12.20 -5.77 10.59
C ILE A 126 12.46 -5.16 9.20
N PRO A 127 11.49 -5.22 8.26
CA PRO A 127 11.66 -4.63 6.94
C PRO A 127 11.60 -3.10 6.97
N LEU A 128 12.27 -2.47 6.00
CA LEU A 128 11.94 -1.11 5.58
C LEU A 128 10.69 -1.10 4.71
N LEU A 129 9.93 0.00 4.73
CA LEU A 129 8.82 0.19 3.80
C LEU A 129 9.29 0.09 2.34
N SER A 130 10.47 0.63 2.02
CA SER A 130 11.05 0.57 0.67
C SER A 130 11.28 -0.87 0.18
N GLU A 131 11.58 -1.80 1.07
CA GLU A 131 11.78 -3.22 0.73
C GLU A 131 10.44 -3.91 0.41
N ALA A 132 9.40 -3.59 1.19
CA ALA A 132 8.04 -4.07 0.91
C ALA A 132 7.52 -3.51 -0.42
N VAL A 133 7.70 -2.22 -0.67
CA VAL A 133 7.36 -1.57 -1.95
C VAL A 133 8.09 -2.26 -3.11
N ALA A 134 9.41 -2.44 -3.00
CA ALA A 134 10.21 -3.10 -4.04
C ALA A 134 9.77 -4.56 -4.29
N LEU A 135 9.32 -5.28 -3.26
CA LEU A 135 8.76 -6.63 -3.40
C LEU A 135 7.46 -6.61 -4.20
N ILE A 136 6.51 -5.76 -3.81
CA ILE A 136 5.20 -5.67 -4.46
C ILE A 136 5.34 -5.23 -5.92
N MET A 137 6.24 -4.29 -6.23
CA MET A 137 6.48 -3.82 -7.59
C MET A 137 7.03 -4.88 -8.57
N LYS A 138 7.47 -6.05 -8.10
CA LYS A 138 7.91 -7.15 -8.98
C LYS A 138 6.76 -7.81 -9.73
N GLN A 139 5.52 -7.50 -9.35
CA GLN A 139 4.30 -8.05 -9.93
C GLN A 139 3.27 -6.94 -10.15
N LYS A 140 2.11 -7.25 -10.76
CA LYS A 140 1.11 -6.27 -11.24
C LYS A 140 -0.32 -6.52 -10.77
N ARG A 141 -0.51 -7.45 -9.84
CA ARG A 141 -1.82 -7.95 -9.40
C ARG A 141 -2.16 -7.50 -7.98
N THR A 142 -1.26 -7.78 -7.04
CA THR A 142 -1.44 -7.47 -5.62
C THR A 142 -1.02 -6.04 -5.35
N HIS A 143 -1.90 -5.24 -4.75
CA HIS A 143 -1.60 -3.88 -4.34
C HIS A 143 -1.07 -3.83 -2.91
N LEU A 144 -0.46 -2.71 -2.54
CA LEU A 144 0.04 -2.48 -1.18
C LEU A 144 -0.88 -1.50 -0.43
N SER A 145 -1.39 -1.92 0.72
CA SER A 145 -2.07 -1.05 1.68
C SER A 145 -1.11 -0.70 2.81
N ILE A 146 -0.83 0.60 2.99
CA ILE A 146 0.10 1.11 4.00
C ILE A 146 -0.71 1.74 5.13
N GLN A 147 -0.54 1.26 6.37
CA GLN A 147 -1.21 1.78 7.56
C GLN A 147 -0.22 2.46 8.52
N PRO A 148 -0.10 3.79 8.48
CA PRO A 148 0.67 4.53 9.48
C PRO A 148 0.08 4.35 10.88
N LYS A 149 0.90 3.95 11.85
CA LYS A 149 0.55 3.87 13.28
C LYS A 149 1.10 5.05 14.10
N ALA A 150 1.77 5.97 13.41
CA ALA A 150 2.25 7.24 13.91
C ALA A 150 1.96 8.33 12.86
N ASP A 151 2.13 9.60 13.22
CA ASP A 151 2.00 10.72 12.29
C ASP A 151 3.23 10.80 11.35
N ILE A 152 3.27 9.87 10.38
CA ILE A 152 4.40 9.67 9.45
C ILE A 152 3.94 9.48 7.99
N VAL A 153 2.77 10.02 7.67
CA VAL A 153 2.16 9.92 6.32
C VAL A 153 3.08 10.55 5.27
N ALA A 154 3.70 11.70 5.60
CA ALA A 154 4.58 12.41 4.68
C ALA A 154 5.81 11.56 4.31
N GLU A 155 6.45 10.93 5.30
CA GLU A 155 7.60 10.06 5.08
C GLU A 155 7.24 8.81 4.27
N ALA A 156 6.06 8.23 4.50
CA ALA A 156 5.57 7.12 3.69
C ALA A 156 5.38 7.52 2.22
N ILE A 157 4.82 8.71 1.96
CA ILE A 157 4.66 9.26 0.61
C ILE A 157 6.03 9.46 -0.04
N GLU A 158 7.03 9.99 0.68
CA GLU A 158 8.37 10.18 0.14
C GLU A 158 9.05 8.86 -0.23
N VAL A 159 8.85 7.79 0.55
CA VAL A 159 9.31 6.44 0.18
C VAL A 159 8.65 5.95 -1.12
N VAL A 160 7.33 6.13 -1.25
CA VAL A 160 6.57 5.71 -2.43
C VAL A 160 7.03 6.48 -3.69
N LYS A 161 7.21 7.81 -3.60
CA LYS A 161 7.74 8.64 -4.69
C LYS A 161 9.16 8.26 -5.06
N ALA A 162 10.04 8.06 -4.08
CA ALA A 162 11.43 7.67 -4.33
C ALA A 162 11.52 6.34 -5.08
N ALA A 163 10.59 5.42 -4.84
CA ALA A 163 10.47 4.14 -5.54
C ALA A 163 9.73 4.23 -6.89
N LYS A 164 9.13 5.38 -7.25
CA LYS A 164 8.23 5.55 -8.42
C LYS A 164 7.06 4.57 -8.39
N ALA A 165 6.48 4.36 -7.21
CA ALA A 165 5.48 3.34 -6.93
C ALA A 165 4.05 3.90 -6.80
N GLU A 166 3.79 5.14 -7.22
CA GLU A 166 2.50 5.81 -7.06
C GLU A 166 1.34 5.14 -7.81
N LYS A 167 1.65 4.22 -8.72
CA LYS A 167 0.69 3.49 -9.56
C LYS A 167 0.77 1.96 -9.39
N MET A 168 1.41 1.47 -8.32
CA MET A 168 1.55 0.04 -8.06
C MET A 168 0.24 -0.64 -7.68
#